data_AF-A0A7C4JMS0-F1
#
_entry.id   AF-A0A7C4JMS0-F1
#
_cell.length_a   1.000
_cell.length_b   1.000
_cell.length_c   1.000
_cell.angle_alpha   90.00
_cell.angle_beta   90.00
_cell.angle_gamma   90.00
#
_symmetry.space_group_name_H-M   'P 1'
#
loop_
_entity.id
_entity.type
_entity.pdbx_description
1 polymer ?
#
loop_
_entity_poly.entity_id
_entity_poly.type
_entity_poly.pdbx_seq_one_letter_code
_entity_poly.pdbx_strand_id
1 'polypeptide(L)'
;MFLRTLVEAYGKHPVWTDGAPWYHEACLRLGLEHRRYRFGEWLFQAMERAIQMLKDRTESFDDHFPCMKKECILEHVWRWLNLFHLFSQPETLSIIHNIRGVMEMA
;
A
#
# COMPACT_ATOMS: atom_id res chain seq x y z
N MET A 1 -0.43 -9.79 11.98
CA MET A 1 -1.01 -10.20 10.67
C MET A 1 -1.60 -8.97 10.02
N PHE A 2 -1.31 -8.72 8.74
CA PHE A 2 -1.69 -7.49 8.04
C PHE A 2 -3.17 -7.09 8.17
N LEU A 3 -4.13 -8.00 7.97
CA LEU A 3 -5.55 -7.65 8.10
C LEU A 3 -5.95 -7.23 9.53
N ARG A 4 -5.27 -7.76 10.57
CA ARG A 4 -5.51 -7.35 11.96
C ARG A 4 -5.13 -5.88 12.17
N THR A 5 -3.98 -5.46 11.65
CA THR A 5 -3.52 -4.08 11.82
C THR A 5 -4.44 -3.10 11.10
N LEU A 6 -5.02 -3.51 9.97
CA LEU A 6 -6.05 -2.71 9.30
C LEU A 6 -7.34 -2.60 10.12
N VAL A 7 -7.78 -3.69 10.75
CA VAL A 7 -8.97 -3.67 11.63
C VAL A 7 -8.74 -2.80 12.86
N GLU A 8 -7.55 -2.84 13.45
CA GLU A 8 -7.18 -1.99 14.59
C GLU A 8 -7.16 -0.51 14.22
N ALA A 9 -6.68 -0.18 13.01
CA ALA A 9 -6.57 1.21 12.55
C ALA A 9 -7.89 1.79 12.03
N TYR A 10 -8.70 0.99 11.33
CA TYR A 10 -9.84 1.49 10.55
C TYR A 10 -11.19 0.86 10.95
N GLY A 11 -11.19 -0.11 11.86
CA GLY A 11 -12.37 -0.88 12.24
C GLY A 11 -12.68 -2.03 11.27
N LYS A 12 -13.79 -2.73 11.52
CA LYS A 12 -14.23 -3.87 10.69
C LYS A 12 -14.98 -3.37 9.46
N HIS A 13 -14.47 -3.69 8.28
CA HIS A 13 -15.09 -3.40 6.98
C HIS A 13 -15.12 -4.66 6.10
N PRO A 14 -16.03 -4.74 5.12
CA PRO A 14 -16.00 -5.80 4.11
C PRO A 14 -14.69 -5.79 3.33
N VAL A 15 -14.08 -6.96 3.16
CA VAL A 15 -12.80 -7.13 2.45
C VAL A 15 -13.07 -7.70 1.07
N TRP A 16 -12.66 -6.97 0.03
CA TRP A 16 -12.74 -7.41 -1.36
C TRP A 16 -11.39 -7.92 -1.85
N THR A 17 -11.35 -9.11 -2.46
CA THR A 17 -10.10 -9.74 -2.95
C THR A 17 -10.30 -10.49 -4.25
N ASP A 18 -9.19 -10.90 -4.89
CA ASP A 18 -9.14 -11.83 -6.02
C ASP A 18 -9.67 -13.25 -5.70
N GLY A 19 -9.73 -13.60 -4.40
CA GLY A 19 -10.23 -14.89 -3.92
C GLY A 19 -9.16 -15.91 -3.58
N ALA A 20 -7.91 -15.48 -3.44
CA ALA A 20 -6.84 -16.36 -2.98
C ALA A 20 -7.17 -16.98 -1.60
N PRO A 21 -6.82 -18.25 -1.36
CA PRO A 21 -7.34 -19.04 -0.23
C PRO A 21 -6.96 -18.48 1.14
N TRP A 22 -5.80 -17.82 1.27
CA TRP A 22 -5.33 -17.24 2.53
C TRP A 22 -6.20 -16.08 3.04
N TYR A 23 -6.96 -15.40 2.17
CA TYR A 23 -7.85 -14.32 2.60
C TYR A 23 -9.08 -14.85 3.31
N HIS A 24 -9.61 -15.99 2.88
CA HIS A 24 -10.84 -16.55 3.46
C HIS A 24 -10.64 -16.91 4.93
N GLU A 25 -9.58 -17.67 5.23
CA GLU A 25 -9.24 -18.06 6.61
C GLU A 25 -8.90 -16.85 7.49
N ALA A 26 -8.24 -15.84 6.91
CA ALA A 26 -7.91 -14.61 7.62
C ALA A 26 -9.15 -13.80 8.01
N CYS A 27 -10.07 -13.60 7.06
CA CYS A 27 -11.31 -12.88 7.26
C CYS A 27 -12.21 -13.60 8.26
N LEU A 28 -12.37 -14.92 8.16
CA LEU A 28 -13.15 -15.72 9.11
C LEU A 28 -12.65 -15.55 10.54
N ARG A 29 -11.33 -15.69 10.75
CA ARG A 29 -10.70 -15.55 12.07
C ARG A 29 -10.86 -14.15 12.67
N LEU A 30 -10.99 -13.12 11.85
CA LEU A 30 -11.18 -11.73 12.29
C LEU A 30 -12.67 -11.33 12.32
N GLY A 31 -13.58 -12.21 11.89
CA GLY A 31 -15.01 -11.93 11.74
C GLY A 31 -15.27 -10.81 10.74
N LEU A 32 -14.58 -10.84 9.59
CA LEU A 32 -14.74 -9.90 8.48
C LEU A 32 -15.58 -10.54 7.38
N GLU A 33 -16.46 -9.74 6.78
CA GLU A 33 -17.18 -10.14 5.57
C GLU A 33 -16.19 -10.21 4.40
N HIS A 34 -16.06 -11.38 3.78
CA HIS A 34 -15.16 -11.58 2.64
C HIS A 34 -15.95 -11.61 1.34
N ARG A 35 -15.63 -10.70 0.43
CA ARG A 35 -16.21 -10.60 -0.91
C ARG A 35 -15.14 -10.83 -1.97
N ARG A 36 -15.53 -11.50 -3.06
CA ARG A 36 -14.64 -11.72 -4.19
C ARG A 36 -15.02 -10.79 -5.32
N TYR A 37 -14.02 -10.21 -5.97
CA TYR A 37 -14.25 -9.53 -7.24
C TYR A 37 -14.75 -10.53 -8.28
N ARG A 38 -15.75 -10.13 -9.08
CA ARG A 38 -15.99 -10.83 -10.34
C ARG A 38 -15.07 -10.24 -11.39
N PHE A 39 -14.38 -11.10 -12.12
CA PHE A 39 -13.50 -10.66 -13.21
C PHE A 39 -14.30 -9.82 -14.22
N GLY A 40 -13.77 -8.64 -14.55
CA GLY A 40 -14.41 -7.71 -15.47
C GLY A 40 -15.40 -6.71 -14.85
N GLU A 41 -15.75 -6.83 -13.56
CA GLU A 41 -16.57 -5.82 -12.88
C GLU A 41 -15.83 -4.48 -12.74
N TRP A 42 -16.59 -3.39 -12.64
CA TRP A 42 -16.03 -2.03 -12.56
C TRP A 42 -15.04 -1.88 -11.39
N LEU A 43 -15.36 -2.45 -10.23
CA LEU A 43 -14.56 -2.32 -9.02
C LEU A 43 -13.25 -3.10 -9.15
N PHE A 44 -13.29 -4.29 -9.74
CA PHE A 44 -12.09 -5.06 -10.08
C PHE A 44 -11.17 -4.25 -10.98
N GLN A 45 -11.70 -3.71 -12.08
CA GLN A 45 -10.90 -2.92 -13.01
C GLN A 45 -10.36 -1.62 -12.39
N ALA A 46 -11.14 -0.96 -11.54
CA ALA A 46 -10.71 0.24 -10.83
C ALA A 46 -9.54 -0.06 -9.88
N MET A 47 -9.64 -1.14 -9.10
CA MET A 47 -8.59 -1.56 -8.18
C MET A 47 -7.33 -2.01 -8.92
N GLU A 48 -7.46 -2.82 -9.97
CA GLU A 48 -6.32 -3.23 -10.81
C GLU A 48 -5.59 -2.02 -11.40
N ARG A 49 -6.32 -1.05 -11.96
CA ARG A 49 -5.69 0.18 -12.48
C ARG A 49 -5.01 1.01 -11.39
N ALA A 50 -5.62 1.13 -10.21
CA ALA A 50 -5.03 1.88 -9.11
C ALA A 50 -3.74 1.21 -8.61
N ILE A 51 -3.75 -0.11 -8.45
CA ILE A 51 -2.57 -0.89 -8.06
C ILE A 51 -1.50 -0.83 -9.15
N GLN A 52 -1.86 -0.96 -10.42
CA GLN A 52 -0.90 -0.86 -11.53
C GLN A 52 -0.27 0.53 -11.59
N MET A 53 -1.03 1.60 -11.44
CA MET A 53 -0.48 2.96 -11.37
C MET A 53 0.50 3.12 -10.20
N LEU A 54 0.22 2.52 -9.04
CA LEU A 54 1.16 2.53 -7.92
C LEU A 54 2.41 1.72 -8.25
N LYS A 55 2.26 0.52 -8.83
CA LYS A 55 3.38 -0.32 -9.28
C LYS A 55 4.25 0.40 -10.28
N ASP A 56 3.71 0.99 -11.34
CA ASP A 56 4.48 1.72 -12.36
C ASP A 56 5.29 2.88 -11.73
N ARG A 57 4.69 3.61 -10.78
CA ARG A 57 5.38 4.70 -10.07
C ARG A 57 6.43 4.21 -9.07
N THR A 58 6.26 3.00 -8.57
CA THR A 58 7.16 2.36 -7.62
C THR A 58 8.06 1.31 -8.28
N GLU A 59 8.00 1.14 -9.60
CA GLU A 59 8.73 0.13 -10.36
C GLU A 59 10.22 0.33 -10.20
N SER A 60 10.68 1.59 -10.12
CA SER A 60 12.07 1.93 -9.81
C SER A 60 12.56 1.45 -8.43
N PHE A 61 11.67 0.98 -7.54
CA PHE A 61 11.97 0.39 -6.25
C PHE A 61 11.89 -1.15 -6.25
N ASP A 62 11.20 -1.75 -7.22
CA ASP A 62 11.01 -3.21 -7.37
C ASP A 62 11.91 -3.80 -8.47
N ASP A 63 12.41 -2.97 -9.39
CA ASP A 63 13.50 -3.27 -10.32
C ASP A 63 14.77 -3.57 -9.51
N HIS A 64 14.84 -4.81 -9.04
CA HIS A 64 15.93 -5.52 -8.38
C HIS A 64 17.10 -4.61 -8.08
N PHE A 65 17.20 -4.14 -6.84
CA PHE A 65 18.49 -3.73 -6.33
C PHE A 65 19.42 -4.94 -6.41
N PRO A 66 20.56 -4.89 -7.14
CA PRO A 66 21.13 -3.72 -7.83
C PRO A 66 20.55 -3.45 -9.22
N CYS A 67 20.21 -2.18 -9.50
CA CYS A 67 19.67 -1.75 -10.79
C CYS A 67 20.56 -2.23 -11.94
N MET A 68 20.06 -3.16 -12.75
CA MET A 68 20.83 -3.82 -13.81
C MET A 68 20.92 -3.00 -15.12
N LYS A 69 20.42 -1.76 -15.12
CA LYS A 69 20.47 -0.86 -16.29
C LYS A 69 21.92 -0.43 -16.53
N LYS A 70 22.43 -0.68 -17.74
CA LYS A 70 23.75 -0.17 -18.17
C LYS A 70 23.77 1.35 -18.00
N GLU A 71 24.85 1.87 -17.43
CA GLU A 71 25.07 3.32 -17.19
C GLU A 71 24.12 3.98 -16.18
N CYS A 72 23.43 3.20 -15.33
CA CYS A 72 22.61 3.79 -14.29
C CYS A 72 23.45 4.42 -13.18
N ILE A 73 23.28 5.72 -12.94
CA ILE A 73 23.94 6.47 -11.85
C ILE A 73 23.27 6.28 -10.47
N LEU A 74 22.31 5.36 -10.36
CA LEU A 74 21.57 5.01 -9.12
C LEU A 74 20.90 6.19 -8.40
N GLU A 75 20.58 7.29 -9.09
CA GLU A 75 19.96 8.47 -8.49
C GLU A 75 18.62 8.16 -7.81
N HIS A 76 17.85 7.22 -8.36
CA HIS A 76 16.59 6.74 -7.77
C HIS A 76 16.80 6.09 -6.40
N VAL A 77 17.89 5.33 -6.21
CA VAL A 77 18.25 4.72 -4.92
C VAL A 77 18.57 5.81 -3.90
N TRP A 78 19.34 6.83 -4.29
CA TRP A 78 19.68 7.94 -3.40
C TRP A 78 18.47 8.79 -3.02
N ARG A 79 17.60 9.12 -3.98
CA ARG A 79 16.33 9.82 -3.70
C ARG A 79 15.45 9.00 -2.76
N TRP A 80 15.46 7.67 -2.87
CA TRP A 80 14.71 6.80 -1.98
C TRP A 80 15.30 6.74 -0.57
N LEU A 81 16.61 6.57 -0.43
CA LEU A 81 17.28 6.61 0.88
C LEU A 81 17.04 7.95 1.57
N ASN A 82 17.07 9.04 0.82
CA ASN A 82 16.74 10.37 1.35
C ASN A 82 15.28 10.48 1.79
N LEU A 83 14.34 9.96 0.99
CA LEU A 83 12.92 9.94 1.33
C LEU A 83 12.64 9.06 2.54
N PHE A 84 13.22 7.86 2.60
CA PHE A 84 13.13 6.95 3.73
C PHE A 84 13.74 7.58 4.99
N HIS A 85 14.91 8.19 4.88
CA HIS A 85 15.57 8.89 5.98
C HIS A 85 14.72 10.05 6.48
N LEU A 86 14.16 10.85 5.56
CA LEU A 86 13.24 11.95 5.86
C LEU A 86 11.98 11.43 6.59
N PHE A 87 11.32 10.40 6.08
CA PHE A 87 10.15 9.80 6.74
C PHE A 87 10.48 9.10 8.07
N SER A 88 11.75 8.80 8.31
CA SER A 88 12.22 8.23 9.58
C SER A 88 12.56 9.31 10.62
N GLN A 89 12.56 10.60 10.24
CA GLN A 89 12.82 11.69 11.19
C GLN A 89 11.58 11.95 12.07
N PRO A 90 11.74 12.07 13.40
CA PRO A 90 10.64 12.37 14.32
C PRO A 90 9.85 13.64 13.96
N GLU A 91 10.53 14.67 13.46
CA GLU A 91 9.96 15.96 13.07
C GLU A 91 9.04 15.81 11.86
N THR A 92 9.46 15.02 10.86
CA THR A 92 8.65 14.73 9.67
C THR A 92 7.41 13.93 10.04
N LEU A 93 7.52 12.95 10.95
CA LEU A 93 6.38 12.20 11.45
C LEU A 93 5.38 13.10 12.20
N SER A 94 5.88 14.06 12.99
CA SER A 94 5.05 15.05 13.67
C SER A 94 4.30 15.95 12.67
N ILE A 95 4.96 16.42 11.61
CA ILE A 95 4.34 17.22 10.55
C ILE A 95 3.24 16.42 9.85
N ILE A 96 3.51 15.16 9.48
CA ILE A 96 2.53 14.28 8.83
C ILE A 96 1.33 14.04 9.74
N HIS A 97 1.55 13.81 11.03
CA HIS A 97 0.48 13.65 12.01
C HIS A 97 -0.39 14.91 12.10
N ASN A 98 0.23 16.09 12.13
CA ASN A 98 -0.49 17.36 12.20
C ASN A 98 -1.32 17.61 10.93
N ILE A 99 -0.76 17.34 9.75
CA ILE A 99 -1.48 17.44 8.47
C ILE A 99 -2.68 16.50 8.47
N ARG A 100 -2.51 15.25 8.94
CA ARG A 100 -3.61 14.29 9.04
C ARG A 100 -4.73 14.79 9.96
N GLY A 101 -4.37 15.35 11.11
CA GLY A 101 -5.34 15.95 12.05
C GLY A 101 -6.13 17.10 11.41
N VAL A 102 -5.49 17.94 10.61
CA VAL A 102 -6.19 19.02 9.88
C VAL A 102 -7.15 18.46 8.82
N MET A 103 -6.75 17.40 8.11
CA MET A 103 -7.60 16.76 7.10
C MET A 103 -8.80 16.01 7.68
N GLU A 104 -8.69 15.48 8.90
CA GLU A 104 -9.78 14.79 9.60
C GLU A 104 -10.80 15.77 10.22
N MET A 105 -10.42 17.05 10.36
CA MET A 105 -11.29 18.12 10.88
C MET A 105 -12.04 18.91 9.78
N ALA A 106 -11.72 18.67 8.51
CA ALA A 106 -12.32 19.32 7.33
C ALA A 106 -13.39 18.42 6.68
#